data_AF-A0A7S2P239-F1
#
_entry.id   AF-A0A7S2P239-F1
#
_cell.length_a   1.000
_cell.length_b   1.000
_cell.length_c   1.000
_cell.angle_alpha   90.00
_cell.angle_beta   90.00
_cell.angle_gamma   90.00
#
_symmetry.space_group_name_H-M   'P 1'
#
loop_
_entity.id
_entity.type
_entity.pdbx_description
1 polymer ?
#
loop_
_entity_poly.entity_id
_entity_poly.type
_entity_poly.pdbx_seq_one_letter_code
_entity_poly.pdbx_strand_id
1 'polypeptide(L)'
;VERLLQQTQSQEAAVPGDEAEATLATWRHFAEALATDKPAVLFMRGTLAAPLDEASLQGATKLRAAGCVGIEVVDVCDPGKDVPEGLQAISDSAHLRFPQLFAAGADVPGWLDLPPGALRQRLSEAGVALGEAPEEPCHGAAAFAEGLETWEVALVELVSQDGAGQWASLAEKLRARVGADGECGGGLGPEAVEAAWQRLAPVVKQKLETQPEMPCGHSCSTCPTR
;
A
#
# COMPACT_ATOMS: atom_id res chain seq x y z
N VAL A 1 1.20 66.93 6.15
CA VAL A 1 2.14 65.80 5.96
C VAL A 1 1.90 64.70 7.00
N GLU A 2 1.65 65.02 8.28
CA GLU A 2 1.32 64.00 9.32
C GLU A 2 -0.01 63.23 9.11
N ARG A 3 -0.97 63.75 8.33
CA ARG A 3 -2.23 63.04 8.04
C ARG A 3 -2.14 61.97 6.93
N LEU A 4 -1.04 61.91 6.19
CA LEU A 4 -0.84 60.93 5.10
C LEU A 4 -0.13 59.65 5.55
N LEU A 5 0.41 59.62 6.77
CA LEU A 5 1.07 58.43 7.34
C LEU A 5 0.14 57.55 8.18
N GLN A 6 -1.08 58.00 8.51
CA GLN A 6 -2.08 57.22 9.24
C GLN A 6 -3.02 56.40 8.35
N GLN A 7 -2.99 56.60 7.03
CA GLN A 7 -3.83 55.84 6.08
C GLN A 7 -3.17 54.56 5.53
N THR A 8 -1.91 54.29 5.85
CA THR A 8 -1.21 53.07 5.41
C THR A 8 -1.13 51.97 6.47
N GLN A 9 -1.71 52.17 7.67
CA GLN A 9 -1.72 51.16 8.74
C GLN A 9 -3.01 50.36 8.86
N SER A 10 -3.98 50.55 7.96
CA SER A 10 -5.09 49.61 7.77
C SER A 10 -4.68 48.47 6.84
N GLN A 11 -3.51 47.89 7.07
CA GLN A 11 -3.22 46.53 6.60
C GLN A 11 -4.16 45.62 7.39
N GLU A 12 -5.31 45.33 6.77
CA GLU A 12 -6.19 44.25 7.14
C GLU A 12 -5.34 43.03 7.46
N ALA A 13 -5.37 42.60 8.73
CA ALA A 13 -4.91 41.28 9.09
C ALA A 13 -5.79 40.30 8.31
N ALA A 14 -5.27 39.81 7.19
CA ALA A 14 -5.92 38.77 6.40
C ALA A 14 -6.32 37.64 7.37
N VAL A 15 -7.60 37.28 7.34
CA VAL A 15 -8.11 36.21 8.19
C VAL A 15 -7.32 34.96 7.80
N PRO A 16 -6.64 34.28 8.73
CA PRO A 16 -5.73 33.17 8.42
C PRO A 16 -6.41 31.96 7.72
N GLY A 17 -7.72 31.97 7.53
CA GLY A 17 -8.45 31.00 6.71
C GLY A 17 -8.36 31.24 5.20
N ASP A 18 -8.23 32.50 4.76
CA ASP A 18 -8.35 32.86 3.34
C ASP A 18 -7.14 32.37 2.51
N GLU A 19 -5.94 32.39 3.09
CA GLU A 19 -4.71 31.97 2.41
C GLU A 19 -4.65 30.45 2.19
N ALA A 20 -5.12 29.67 3.17
CA ALA A 20 -5.19 28.22 3.08
C ALA A 20 -6.18 27.78 1.98
N GLU A 21 -7.36 28.40 1.95
CA GLU A 21 -8.37 28.12 0.94
C GLU A 21 -7.91 28.54 -0.47
N ALA A 22 -7.26 29.72 -0.58
CA ALA A 22 -6.68 30.17 -1.84
C ALA A 22 -5.58 29.22 -2.35
N THR A 23 -4.73 28.70 -1.45
CA THR A 23 -3.68 27.72 -1.79
C THR A 23 -4.29 26.42 -2.29
N LEU A 24 -5.30 25.89 -1.58
CA LEU A 24 -6.02 24.67 -1.98
C LEU A 24 -6.73 24.83 -3.32
N ALA A 25 -7.40 25.97 -3.54
CA ALA A 25 -8.09 26.27 -4.79
C ALA A 25 -7.11 26.36 -5.97
N THR A 26 -5.98 27.05 -5.77
CA THR A 26 -4.93 27.19 -6.78
C THR A 26 -4.34 25.83 -7.15
N TRP A 27 -4.04 25.00 -6.15
CA TRP A 27 -3.54 23.64 -6.37
C TRP A 27 -4.53 22.78 -7.14
N ARG A 28 -5.78 22.74 -6.68
CA ARG A 28 -6.82 21.93 -7.30
C ARG A 28 -6.99 22.30 -8.76
N HIS A 29 -7.06 23.60 -9.07
CA HIS A 29 -7.19 24.07 -10.45
C HIS A 29 -6.02 23.61 -11.33
N PHE A 30 -4.79 23.70 -10.82
CA PHE A 30 -3.62 23.18 -11.51
C PHE A 30 -3.69 21.66 -11.74
N ALA A 31 -4.01 20.88 -10.70
CA ALA A 31 -4.07 19.44 -10.77
C ALA A 31 -5.17 18.94 -11.74
N GLU A 32 -6.36 19.55 -11.69
CA GLU A 32 -7.47 19.28 -12.63
C GLU A 32 -7.07 19.60 -14.07
N ALA A 33 -6.45 20.76 -14.30
CA ALA A 33 -6.01 21.16 -15.64
C ALA A 33 -4.97 20.17 -16.20
N LEU A 34 -4.00 19.74 -15.38
CA LEU A 34 -2.98 18.78 -15.80
C LEU A 34 -3.57 17.37 -16.04
N ALA A 35 -4.62 17.00 -15.31
CA ALA A 35 -5.27 15.71 -15.43
C ALA A 35 -6.34 15.64 -16.53
N THR A 36 -6.75 16.77 -17.12
CA THR A 36 -7.87 16.85 -18.08
C THR A 36 -7.68 15.93 -19.29
N ASP A 37 -6.47 15.86 -19.84
CA ASP A 37 -6.15 15.07 -21.04
C ASP A 37 -5.47 13.72 -20.73
N LYS A 38 -5.42 13.34 -19.46
CA LYS A 38 -4.73 12.12 -19.00
C LYS A 38 -5.73 11.16 -18.35
N PRO A 39 -5.63 9.84 -18.60
CA PRO A 39 -6.49 8.86 -17.94
C PRO A 39 -6.45 8.97 -16.40
N ALA A 40 -5.24 9.05 -15.85
CA ALA A 40 -5.02 9.33 -14.44
C ALA A 40 -3.64 9.98 -14.23
N VAL A 41 -3.54 10.79 -13.16
CA VAL A 41 -2.31 11.44 -12.71
C VAL A 41 -2.19 11.26 -11.19
N LEU A 42 -1.01 10.82 -10.75
CA LEU A 42 -0.66 10.74 -9.34
C LEU A 42 0.29 11.89 -8.99
N PHE A 43 -0.12 12.73 -8.04
CA PHE A 43 0.75 13.73 -7.43
C PHE A 43 1.29 13.17 -6.12
N MET A 44 2.61 12.99 -6.02
CA MET A 44 3.26 12.39 -4.85
C MET A 44 4.62 13.05 -4.57
N ARG A 45 5.23 12.76 -3.42
CA ARG A 45 6.61 13.16 -3.14
C ARG A 45 7.57 12.06 -3.58
N GLY A 46 8.41 12.34 -4.55
CA GLY A 46 9.26 11.36 -5.21
C GLY A 46 8.59 10.69 -6.41
N THR A 47 9.01 9.45 -6.68
CA THR A 47 8.51 8.65 -7.80
C THR A 47 7.93 7.32 -7.32
N LEU A 48 7.23 6.57 -8.19
CA LEU A 48 6.75 5.21 -7.85
C LEU A 48 7.88 4.24 -7.45
N ALA A 49 9.08 4.44 -8.00
CA ALA A 49 10.25 3.63 -7.72
C ALA A 49 11.06 4.11 -6.50
N ALA A 50 10.98 5.41 -6.19
CA ALA A 50 11.68 6.04 -5.08
C ALA A 50 10.76 7.08 -4.39
N PRO A 51 9.76 6.63 -3.61
CA PRO A 51 8.92 7.53 -2.82
C PRO A 51 9.74 8.18 -1.70
N LEU A 52 9.49 9.46 -1.43
CA LEU A 52 10.25 10.25 -0.45
C LEU A 52 9.63 10.26 0.95
N ASP A 53 8.38 9.81 1.11
CA ASP A 53 7.72 9.66 2.41
C ASP A 53 6.81 8.42 2.47
N GLU A 54 6.38 8.10 3.69
CA GLU A 54 5.58 6.90 3.99
C GLU A 54 4.23 6.91 3.27
N ALA A 55 3.56 8.06 3.21
CA ALA A 55 2.28 8.19 2.51
C ALA A 55 2.43 7.93 1.00
N SER A 56 3.50 8.46 0.40
CA SER A 56 3.84 8.24 -1.01
C SER A 56 4.20 6.77 -1.28
N LEU A 57 4.91 6.10 -0.35
CA LEU A 57 5.19 4.67 -0.42
C LEU A 57 3.90 3.83 -0.35
N GLN A 58 2.98 4.19 0.55
CA GLN A 58 1.68 3.54 0.68
C GLN A 58 0.89 3.68 -0.63
N GLY A 59 0.83 4.89 -1.21
CA GLY A 59 0.16 5.13 -2.48
C GLY A 59 0.76 4.33 -3.64
N ALA A 60 2.09 4.30 -3.76
CA ALA A 60 2.78 3.51 -4.78
C ALA A 60 2.49 2.01 -4.64
N THR A 61 2.49 1.50 -3.41
CA THR A 61 2.16 0.10 -3.11
C THR A 61 0.70 -0.22 -3.45
N LYS A 62 -0.23 0.69 -3.12
CA LYS A 62 -1.66 0.54 -3.43
C LYS A 62 -1.94 0.48 -4.93
N LEU A 63 -1.28 1.33 -5.72
CA LEU A 63 -1.40 1.31 -7.18
C LEU A 63 -0.84 0.03 -7.80
N ARG A 64 0.30 -0.47 -7.28
CA ARG A 64 0.86 -1.77 -7.69
C ARG A 64 -0.11 -2.91 -7.39
N ALA A 65 -0.70 -2.94 -6.19
CA ALA A 65 -1.72 -3.94 -5.81
C ALA A 65 -2.99 -3.85 -6.67
N ALA A 66 -3.37 -2.66 -7.15
CA ALA A 66 -4.44 -2.50 -8.13
C ALA A 66 -4.07 -3.00 -9.55
N GLY A 67 -2.82 -3.40 -9.78
CA GLY A 67 -2.30 -3.82 -11.08
C GLY A 67 -2.08 -2.65 -12.05
N CYS A 68 -1.83 -1.45 -11.52
CA CYS A 68 -1.49 -0.29 -12.33
C CYS A 68 -0.06 -0.43 -12.86
N VAL A 69 0.08 -0.64 -14.18
CA VAL A 69 1.39 -0.81 -14.84
C VAL A 69 1.96 0.49 -15.38
N GLY A 70 1.10 1.48 -15.62
CA GLY A 70 1.49 2.80 -16.10
C GLY A 70 0.49 3.85 -15.66
N ILE A 71 0.96 4.82 -14.89
CA ILE A 71 0.22 6.03 -14.51
C ILE A 71 1.20 7.19 -14.59
N GLU A 72 0.71 8.35 -15.03
CA GLU A 72 1.50 9.57 -15.00
C GLU A 72 1.77 9.95 -13.54
N VAL A 73 3.03 10.20 -13.20
CA VAL A 73 3.42 10.62 -11.86
C VAL A 73 4.10 11.97 -11.92
N VAL A 74 3.59 12.89 -11.11
CA VAL A 74 4.15 14.23 -10.89
C VAL A 74 4.80 14.24 -9.52
N ASP A 75 6.12 14.39 -9.50
CA ASP A 75 6.87 14.61 -8.27
C ASP A 75 6.68 16.06 -7.84
N VAL A 76 5.94 16.28 -6.75
CA VAL A 76 5.66 17.64 -6.27
C VAL A 76 6.87 18.30 -5.61
N CYS A 77 7.95 17.54 -5.37
CA CYS A 77 9.20 18.04 -4.80
C CYS A 77 10.25 18.42 -5.86
N ASP A 78 9.98 18.21 -7.16
CA ASP A 78 10.89 18.55 -8.27
C ASP A 78 10.30 19.68 -9.15
N PRO A 79 10.33 20.94 -8.67
CA PRO A 79 9.77 22.07 -9.41
C PRO A 79 10.52 22.33 -10.73
N GLY A 80 9.79 22.81 -11.73
CA GLY A 80 10.34 23.19 -13.04
C GLY A 80 10.29 22.09 -14.10
N LYS A 81 10.02 20.84 -13.72
CA LYS A 81 9.73 19.76 -14.67
C LYS A 81 8.24 19.68 -14.99
N ASP A 82 7.45 19.37 -13.96
CA ASP A 82 6.01 19.12 -14.09
C ASP A 82 5.18 20.09 -13.22
N VAL A 83 5.79 20.68 -12.19
CA VAL A 83 5.17 21.67 -11.31
C VAL A 83 5.73 23.07 -11.60
N PRO A 84 4.89 24.09 -11.86
CA PRO A 84 5.34 25.47 -12.03
C PRO A 84 6.11 26.00 -10.82
N GLU A 85 7.15 26.82 -11.06
CA GLU A 85 7.97 27.40 -9.98
C GLU A 85 7.15 28.16 -8.92
N GLY A 86 6.05 28.79 -9.32
CA GLY A 86 5.13 29.50 -8.42
C GLY A 86 4.41 28.59 -7.42
N LEU A 87 4.43 27.26 -7.61
CA LEU A 87 3.86 26.26 -6.72
C LEU A 87 4.93 25.50 -5.93
N GLN A 88 6.20 25.88 -5.96
CA GLN A 88 7.26 25.12 -5.26
C GLN A 88 7.04 24.95 -3.75
N ALA A 89 6.39 25.92 -3.08
CA ALA A 89 6.10 25.85 -1.65
C ALA A 89 4.97 24.87 -1.31
N ILE A 90 4.32 24.29 -2.33
CA ILE A 90 3.13 23.49 -2.14
C ILE A 90 3.40 22.11 -1.58
N SER A 91 4.57 21.55 -1.87
CA SER A 91 4.99 20.26 -1.33
C SER A 91 5.02 20.30 0.19
N ASP A 92 5.34 21.45 0.78
CA ASP A 92 5.53 21.63 2.22
C ASP A 92 4.31 22.26 2.91
N SER A 93 3.25 22.57 2.14
CA SER A 93 2.03 23.15 2.68
C SER A 93 1.33 22.20 3.63
N ALA A 94 1.07 22.66 4.86
CA ALA A 94 0.32 21.89 5.86
C ALA A 94 -1.15 21.63 5.48
N HIS A 95 -1.66 22.36 4.48
CA HIS A 95 -3.05 22.27 4.03
C HIS A 95 -3.24 21.17 2.98
N LEU A 96 -2.17 20.74 2.32
CA LEU A 96 -2.21 19.70 1.30
C LEU A 96 -1.67 18.40 1.84
N ARG A 97 -2.27 17.32 1.36
CA ARG A 97 -1.85 15.96 1.69
C ARG A 97 -1.53 15.25 0.39
N PHE A 98 -0.36 14.65 0.36
CA PHE A 98 0.10 13.78 -0.71
C PHE A 98 0.19 12.34 -0.18
N PRO A 99 -0.03 11.32 -1.03
CA PRO A 99 -0.30 11.43 -2.47
C PRO A 99 -1.76 11.76 -2.82
N GLN A 100 -1.99 12.44 -3.94
CA GLN A 100 -3.31 12.72 -4.51
C GLN A 100 -3.46 12.05 -5.87
N LEU A 101 -4.60 11.40 -6.10
CA LEU A 101 -4.89 10.70 -7.34
C LEU A 101 -6.01 11.43 -8.07
N PHE A 102 -5.75 11.83 -9.31
CA PHE A 102 -6.75 12.34 -10.22
C PHE A 102 -7.01 11.30 -11.31
N ALA A 103 -8.28 11.04 -11.63
CA ALA A 103 -8.69 10.10 -12.66
C ALA A 103 -9.81 10.72 -13.50
N ALA A 104 -9.72 10.62 -14.82
CA ALA A 104 -10.63 11.27 -15.77
C ALA A 104 -10.84 12.77 -15.47
N GLY A 105 -9.75 13.49 -15.16
CA GLY A 105 -9.76 14.93 -14.87
C GLY A 105 -10.30 15.36 -13.50
N ALA A 106 -10.66 14.43 -12.61
CA ALA A 106 -11.22 14.75 -11.29
C ALA A 106 -10.46 14.09 -10.14
N ASP A 107 -10.47 14.74 -8.96
CA ASP A 107 -9.89 14.20 -7.72
C ASP A 107 -10.62 12.92 -7.29
N VAL A 108 -9.86 11.94 -6.81
CA VAL A 108 -10.36 10.68 -6.24
C VAL A 108 -10.14 10.72 -4.73
N PRO A 109 -11.04 11.34 -3.95
CA PRO A 109 -10.87 11.48 -2.51
C PRO A 109 -10.91 10.11 -1.83
N GLY A 110 -10.02 9.92 -0.83
CA GLY A 110 -9.97 8.68 -0.04
C GLY A 110 -9.51 7.45 -0.81
N TRP A 111 -8.83 7.62 -1.94
CA TRP A 111 -8.41 6.49 -2.78
C TRP A 111 -7.45 5.50 -2.09
N LEU A 112 -6.68 5.96 -1.09
CA LEU A 112 -5.80 5.10 -0.29
C LEU A 112 -6.59 4.08 0.55
N ASP A 113 -7.80 4.45 0.96
CA ASP A 113 -8.69 3.62 1.77
C ASP A 113 -9.53 2.66 0.92
N LEU A 114 -9.58 2.85 -0.41
CA LEU A 114 -10.31 1.95 -1.30
C LEU A 114 -9.68 0.56 -1.32
N PRO A 115 -10.46 -0.54 -1.31
CA PRO A 115 -9.92 -1.88 -1.57
C PRO A 115 -9.22 -1.92 -2.96
N PRO A 116 -8.15 -2.71 -3.15
CA PRO A 116 -7.42 -2.77 -4.42
C PRO A 116 -8.31 -3.04 -5.64
N GLY A 117 -9.31 -3.92 -5.51
CA GLY A 117 -10.27 -4.20 -6.58
C GLY A 117 -11.15 -3.00 -6.96
N ALA A 118 -11.58 -2.21 -5.99
CA ALA A 118 -12.37 -0.99 -6.23
C ALA A 118 -11.52 0.12 -6.86
N LEU A 119 -10.28 0.28 -6.42
CA LEU A 119 -9.33 1.20 -7.03
C LEU A 119 -9.02 0.79 -8.47
N ARG A 120 -8.78 -0.51 -8.71
CA ARG A 120 -8.58 -1.07 -10.06
C ARG A 120 -9.76 -0.77 -10.98
N GLN A 121 -10.99 -0.98 -10.52
CA GLN A 121 -12.18 -0.65 -11.29
C GLN A 121 -12.22 0.83 -11.67
N ARG A 122 -12.00 1.75 -10.71
CA ARG A 122 -11.97 3.20 -10.99
C ARG A 122 -10.90 3.58 -12.00
N LEU A 123 -9.69 3.03 -11.87
CA LEU A 123 -8.59 3.29 -12.82
C LEU A 123 -8.94 2.75 -14.22
N SER A 124 -9.59 1.58 -14.29
CA SER A 124 -10.07 1.01 -15.56
C SER A 124 -11.12 1.89 -16.24
N GLU A 125 -12.09 2.41 -15.47
CA GLU A 125 -13.14 3.30 -15.97
C GLU A 125 -12.56 4.62 -16.50
N ALA A 126 -11.46 5.08 -15.90
CA ALA A 126 -10.72 6.25 -16.36
C ALA A 126 -9.80 5.99 -17.57
N GLY A 127 -9.71 4.73 -18.04
CA GLY A 127 -8.91 4.36 -19.20
C GLY A 127 -7.42 4.12 -18.91
N VAL A 128 -7.05 3.88 -17.66
CA VAL A 128 -5.66 3.56 -17.28
C VAL A 128 -5.30 2.15 -17.76
N ALA A 129 -4.10 1.99 -18.31
CA ALA A 129 -3.58 0.68 -18.69
C ALA A 129 -3.29 -0.14 -17.42
N LEU A 130 -4.04 -1.23 -17.25
CA LEU A 130 -3.88 -2.15 -16.13
C LEU A 130 -3.25 -3.44 -16.63
N GLY A 131 -2.24 -3.93 -15.90
CA GLY A 131 -1.71 -5.26 -16.11
C GLY A 131 -2.62 -6.31 -15.50
N GLU A 132 -2.23 -7.58 -15.61
CA GLU A 132 -2.73 -8.59 -14.68
C GLU A 132 -2.44 -8.08 -13.27
N ALA A 133 -3.47 -8.03 -12.43
CA ALA A 133 -3.23 -7.74 -11.03
C ALA A 133 -2.22 -8.80 -10.57
N PRO A 134 -1.08 -8.40 -9.97
CA PRO A 134 -0.19 -9.39 -9.43
C PRO A 134 -1.05 -10.26 -8.52
N GLU A 135 -1.14 -11.55 -8.84
CA GLU A 135 -1.59 -12.54 -7.87
C GLU A 135 -0.54 -12.43 -6.77
N GLU A 136 -0.72 -11.51 -5.83
CA GLU A 136 0.10 -11.45 -4.64
C GLU A 136 -0.01 -12.86 -4.09
N PRO A 137 1.12 -13.60 -3.99
CA PRO A 137 1.11 -14.87 -3.32
C PRO A 137 0.51 -14.56 -1.96
N CYS A 138 -0.70 -15.10 -1.67
CA CYS A 138 -1.34 -15.00 -0.37
C CYS A 138 -0.20 -15.12 0.62
N HIS A 139 0.11 -14.06 1.40
CA HIS A 139 1.35 -14.03 2.17
C HIS A 139 1.50 -15.39 2.82
N GLY A 140 2.52 -16.12 2.36
CA GLY A 140 2.66 -17.53 2.71
C GLY A 140 2.87 -17.64 4.21
N ALA A 141 3.35 -18.78 4.68
CA ALA A 141 3.65 -18.96 6.10
C ALA A 141 4.51 -17.82 6.74
N ALA A 142 5.21 -17.01 5.93
CA ALA A 142 5.90 -15.78 6.31
C ALA A 142 5.05 -14.76 7.12
N ALA A 143 3.75 -14.57 6.83
CA ALA A 143 2.90 -13.70 7.66
C ALA A 143 2.69 -14.25 9.08
N PHE A 144 2.92 -15.55 9.27
CA PHE A 144 2.81 -16.24 10.54
C PHE A 144 4.16 -16.41 11.25
N ALA A 145 5.25 -15.96 10.64
CA ALA A 145 6.61 -16.19 11.13
C ALA A 145 6.91 -15.52 12.47
N GLU A 146 6.16 -14.49 12.87
CA GLU A 146 6.36 -13.83 14.16
C GLU A 146 6.07 -14.79 15.32
N GLY A 147 7.12 -15.22 16.04
CA GLY A 147 7.00 -16.13 17.18
C GLY A 147 6.84 -17.61 16.80
N LEU A 148 7.10 -17.98 15.54
CA LEU A 148 7.27 -19.37 15.12
C LEU A 148 8.74 -19.61 14.73
N GLU A 149 9.24 -20.81 14.99
CA GLU A 149 10.58 -21.20 14.52
C GLU A 149 10.57 -21.40 12.99
N THR A 150 11.72 -21.24 12.34
CA THR A 150 11.83 -21.33 10.86
C THR A 150 11.27 -22.64 10.30
N TRP A 151 11.47 -23.76 11.00
CA TRP A 151 10.92 -25.06 10.58
C TRP A 151 9.42 -25.19 10.83
N GLU A 152 8.88 -24.51 11.85
CA GLU A 152 7.43 -24.45 12.11
C GLU A 152 6.73 -23.66 11.00
N VAL A 153 7.31 -22.54 10.57
CA VAL A 153 6.87 -21.77 9.40
C VAL A 153 6.86 -22.65 8.15
N ALA A 154 7.95 -23.38 7.90
CA ALA A 154 8.04 -24.29 6.77
C ALA A 154 7.00 -25.43 6.84
N LEU A 155 6.69 -25.95 8.03
CA LEU A 155 5.65 -26.96 8.22
C LEU A 155 4.25 -26.40 7.91
N VAL A 156 3.93 -25.19 8.41
CA VAL A 156 2.66 -24.52 8.12
C VAL A 156 2.48 -24.31 6.61
N GLU A 157 3.54 -23.93 5.91
CA GLU A 157 3.53 -23.75 4.46
C GLU A 157 3.31 -25.07 3.69
N LEU A 158 3.95 -26.15 4.12
CA LEU A 158 3.77 -27.47 3.50
C LEU A 158 2.35 -28.00 3.72
N VAL A 159 1.79 -27.81 4.92
CA VAL A 159 0.40 -28.22 5.22
C VAL A 159 -0.61 -27.37 4.46
N SER A 160 -0.34 -26.07 4.23
CA SER A 160 -1.24 -25.24 3.41
C SER A 160 -1.21 -25.63 1.93
N GLN A 161 -0.07 -26.11 1.42
CA GLN A 161 0.09 -26.54 0.02
C GLN A 161 -0.45 -27.95 -0.24
N ASP A 162 -0.13 -28.92 0.63
CA ASP A 162 -0.39 -30.34 0.41
C ASP A 162 -1.57 -30.90 1.23
N GLY A 163 -2.08 -30.13 2.19
CA GLY A 163 -3.06 -30.57 3.18
C GLY A 163 -2.46 -31.31 4.38
N ALA A 164 -3.25 -31.45 5.45
CA ALA A 164 -2.88 -32.21 6.65
C ALA A 164 -3.00 -33.73 6.39
N GLY A 165 -2.07 -34.54 6.93
CA GLY A 165 -2.22 -35.99 7.01
C GLY A 165 -1.07 -36.81 6.39
N GLN A 166 -0.52 -36.41 5.23
CA GLN A 166 0.57 -37.16 4.58
C GLN A 166 1.92 -36.94 5.30
N TRP A 167 1.98 -37.23 6.60
CA TRP A 167 3.05 -36.85 7.51
C TRP A 167 4.41 -37.42 7.11
N ALA A 168 4.44 -38.61 6.51
CA ALA A 168 5.67 -39.17 5.97
C ALA A 168 6.26 -38.31 4.84
N SER A 169 5.43 -37.91 3.88
CA SER A 169 5.86 -37.04 2.77
C SER A 169 6.21 -35.63 3.26
N LEU A 170 5.39 -35.08 4.16
CA LEU A 170 5.65 -33.76 4.75
C LEU A 170 6.95 -33.74 5.54
N ALA A 171 7.26 -34.80 6.30
CA ALA A 171 8.51 -34.92 7.03
C ALA A 171 9.74 -34.96 6.09
N GLU A 172 9.64 -35.65 4.95
CA GLU A 172 10.69 -35.66 3.94
C GLU A 172 10.89 -34.28 3.30
N LYS A 173 9.79 -33.62 2.89
CA LYS A 173 9.82 -32.27 2.32
C LYS A 173 10.38 -31.24 3.32
N LEU A 174 9.99 -31.36 4.59
CA LEU A 174 10.45 -30.48 5.66
C LEU A 174 11.95 -30.65 5.92
N ARG A 175 12.45 -31.88 5.99
CA ARG A 175 13.90 -32.17 6.08
C ARG A 175 14.65 -31.60 4.88
N ALA A 176 14.09 -31.71 3.67
CA ALA A 176 14.70 -31.17 2.47
C ALA A 176 14.78 -29.63 2.48
N ARG A 177 13.78 -28.94 3.06
CA ARG A 177 13.74 -27.47 3.14
C ARG A 177 14.63 -26.89 4.23
N VAL A 178 14.59 -27.48 5.43
CA VAL A 178 15.28 -26.92 6.62
C VAL A 178 16.74 -27.37 6.68
N GLY A 179 17.10 -28.42 5.94
CA GLY A 179 18.42 -29.04 5.97
C GLY A 179 18.56 -30.03 7.11
N ALA A 180 19.56 -30.91 7.02
CA ALA A 180 19.82 -31.95 8.02
C ALA A 180 20.32 -31.38 9.36
N ASP A 181 20.89 -30.17 9.35
CA ASP A 181 21.47 -29.48 10.51
C ASP A 181 20.50 -28.49 11.17
N GLY A 182 19.25 -28.42 10.71
CA GLY A 182 18.24 -27.60 11.36
C GLY A 182 18.13 -27.99 12.83
N GLU A 183 18.23 -27.02 13.75
CA GLU A 183 18.16 -27.18 15.21
C GLU A 183 16.78 -27.65 15.74
N CYS A 184 16.12 -28.54 15.00
CA CYS A 184 14.94 -29.24 15.45
C CYS A 184 15.42 -30.25 16.50
N GLY A 185 15.32 -29.92 17.79
CA GLY A 185 15.82 -30.72 18.93
C GLY A 185 15.24 -32.14 19.08
N GLY A 186 14.49 -32.65 18.10
CA GLY A 186 14.03 -34.03 17.99
C GLY A 186 13.86 -34.39 16.51
N GLY A 187 14.21 -35.62 16.14
CA GLY A 187 14.20 -36.07 14.75
C GLY A 187 12.86 -35.76 14.04
N LEU A 188 12.94 -35.17 12.85
CA LEU A 188 11.80 -34.86 11.97
C LEU A 188 11.18 -36.13 11.38
N GLY A 189 10.71 -37.04 12.25
CA GLY A 189 9.94 -38.22 11.88
C GLY A 189 8.48 -37.87 11.59
N PRO A 190 7.73 -38.75 10.90
CA PRO A 190 6.31 -38.52 10.60
C PRO A 190 5.48 -38.22 11.86
N GLU A 191 5.70 -38.99 12.94
CA GLU A 191 5.01 -38.82 14.23
C GLU A 191 5.36 -37.48 14.90
N ALA A 192 6.61 -37.03 14.79
CA ALA A 192 7.05 -35.76 15.35
C ALA A 192 6.44 -34.57 14.58
N VAL A 193 6.34 -34.67 13.26
CA VAL A 193 5.69 -33.68 12.39
C VAL A 193 4.19 -33.59 12.67
N GLU A 194 3.51 -34.73 12.83
CA GLU A 194 2.10 -34.76 13.22
C GLU A 194 1.87 -34.12 14.58
N ALA A 195 2.67 -34.48 15.59
CA ALA A 195 2.59 -33.89 16.92
C ALA A 195 2.87 -32.38 16.89
N ALA A 196 3.86 -31.94 16.12
CA ALA A 196 4.15 -30.52 15.91
C ALA A 196 2.96 -29.78 15.28
N TRP A 197 2.36 -30.34 14.23
CA TRP A 197 1.18 -29.76 13.60
C TRP A 197 -0.01 -29.68 14.56
N GLN A 198 -0.27 -30.72 15.37
CA GLN A 198 -1.33 -30.70 16.37
C GLN A 198 -1.17 -29.58 17.40
N ARG A 199 0.08 -29.22 17.76
CA ARG A 199 0.36 -28.05 18.61
C ARG A 199 0.22 -26.72 17.88
N LEU A 200 0.66 -26.65 16.62
CA LEU A 200 0.67 -25.42 15.83
C LEU A 200 -0.71 -25.05 15.29
N ALA A 201 -1.53 -26.02 14.92
CA ALA A 201 -2.85 -25.82 14.34
C ALA A 201 -3.76 -24.85 15.14
N PRO A 202 -3.91 -24.96 16.48
CA PRO A 202 -4.68 -23.99 17.24
C PRO A 202 -4.06 -22.59 17.26
N VAL A 203 -2.73 -22.47 17.27
CA VAL A 203 -2.02 -21.18 17.23
C VAL A 203 -2.22 -20.49 15.89
N VAL A 204 -2.06 -21.24 14.79
CA VAL A 204 -2.30 -20.76 13.43
C VAL A 204 -3.77 -20.34 13.28
N LYS A 205 -4.71 -21.15 13.77
CA LYS A 205 -6.14 -20.81 13.77
C LYS A 205 -6.42 -19.52 14.53
N GLN A 206 -5.88 -19.37 15.74
CA GLN A 206 -6.06 -18.17 16.53
C GLN A 206 -5.48 -16.95 15.82
N LYS A 207 -4.25 -17.04 15.28
CA LYS A 207 -3.62 -15.95 14.53
C LYS A 207 -4.48 -15.53 13.33
N LEU A 208 -4.97 -16.49 12.55
CA LEU A 208 -5.88 -16.26 11.43
C LEU A 208 -7.19 -15.58 11.83
N GLU A 209 -7.74 -15.93 12.99
CA GLU A 209 -8.96 -15.32 13.52
C GLU A 209 -8.71 -13.90 14.06
N THR A 210 -7.52 -13.64 14.63
CA THR A 210 -7.15 -12.34 15.22
C THR A 210 -6.52 -11.35 14.25
N GLN A 211 -6.09 -11.80 13.07
CA GLN A 211 -5.57 -10.96 11.99
C GLN A 211 -6.55 -11.00 10.80
N PRO A 212 -7.73 -10.35 10.92
CA PRO A 212 -8.83 -10.50 9.96
C PRO A 212 -8.55 -9.87 8.59
N GLU A 213 -7.63 -8.89 8.52
CA GLU A 213 -7.28 -8.21 7.27
C GLU A 213 -5.92 -8.70 6.77
N MET A 214 -5.97 -9.68 5.87
CA MET A 214 -4.86 -9.90 4.95
C MET A 214 -4.74 -8.67 4.04
N PRO A 215 -3.56 -8.31 3.53
CA PRO A 215 -3.38 -7.14 2.64
C PRO A 215 -4.23 -7.19 1.36
N CYS A 216 -4.62 -8.40 0.94
CA CYS A 216 -5.57 -8.61 -0.16
C CYS A 216 -7.03 -8.25 0.19
N GLY A 217 -7.35 -7.91 1.44
CA GLY A 217 -8.69 -7.55 1.92
C GLY A 217 -9.64 -8.74 2.10
N HIS A 218 -9.14 -9.97 2.02
CA HIS A 218 -9.93 -11.20 2.24
C HIS A 218 -9.47 -11.92 3.51
N SER A 219 -10.40 -12.62 4.17
CA SER A 219 -10.04 -13.60 5.20
C SER A 219 -9.63 -14.93 4.54
N CYS A 220 -8.86 -15.79 5.21
CA CYS A 220 -8.55 -17.13 4.70
C CYS A 220 -9.81 -18.01 4.44
N SER A 221 -10.95 -17.67 5.04
CA SER A 221 -12.24 -18.32 4.79
C SER A 221 -13.00 -17.77 3.58
N THR A 222 -12.65 -16.58 3.10
CA THR A 222 -13.28 -15.88 1.96
C THR A 222 -12.32 -15.69 0.78
N CYS A 223 -11.09 -16.19 0.89
CA CYS A 223 -10.10 -16.12 -0.17
C CYS A 223 -10.58 -16.89 -1.41
N PRO A 224 -10.65 -16.28 -2.60
CA PRO A 224 -11.11 -16.95 -3.83
C PRO A 224 -10.17 -18.07 -4.29
N THR A 225 -8.89 -18.03 -3.90
CA THR A 225 -7.84 -18.96 -4.33
C THR A 225 -7.69 -20.17 -3.39
N ARG A 226 -8.75 -20.51 -2.65
CA ARG A 226 -8.73 -21.52 -1.59
C ARG A 226 -8.44 -22.92 -2.10
#